data_AF-A0A6C0E3A6-F1
#
_entry.id   AF-A0A6C0E3A6-F1
#
_cell.length_a   1.000
_cell.length_b   1.000
_cell.length_c   1.000
_cell.angle_alpha   90.00
_cell.angle_beta   90.00
_cell.angle_gamma   90.00
#
_symmetry.space_group_name_H-M   'P 1'
#
loop_
_entity.id
_entity.type
_entity.pdbx_description
1 polymer ?
#
loop_
_entity_poly.entity_id
_entity_poly.type
_entity_poly.pdbx_seq_one_letter_code
_entity_poly.pdbx_strand_id
1 'polypeptide(L)'
;MTNLNTTPSPTPSPTPTPNTKNHCTNDNDYLLFERQLEEVIQTTPNELREAVKSYFNSMNDMEKKTLLIAKKHLGTSFNLLKSNGFVNFEKQL
;
A
#
# COMPACT_ATOMS: atom_id res chain seq x y z
N MET A 1 61.65 1.21 -16.11
CA MET A 1 60.71 0.35 -15.36
C MET A 1 59.47 1.19 -15.10
N THR A 2 58.44 1.03 -15.92
CA THR A 2 57.18 1.78 -15.82
C THR A 2 56.18 0.96 -15.00
N ASN A 3 55.75 1.50 -13.85
CA ASN A 3 54.77 0.85 -12.98
C ASN A 3 53.36 1.08 -13.54
N LEU A 4 52.68 -0.01 -13.92
CA LEU A 4 51.25 -0.02 -14.24
C LEU A 4 50.45 0.09 -12.95
N ASN A 5 49.89 1.27 -12.68
CA ASN A 5 48.93 1.47 -11.60
C ASN A 5 47.53 1.04 -12.09
N THR A 6 47.11 -0.18 -11.77
CA THR A 6 45.76 -0.66 -12.06
C THR A 6 44.83 -0.35 -10.89
N THR A 7 44.02 0.68 -11.04
CA THR A 7 42.90 0.98 -10.14
C THR A 7 41.84 -0.13 -10.24
N PRO A 8 41.35 -0.71 -9.12
CA PRO A 8 40.24 -1.65 -9.19
C PRO A 8 38.94 -0.90 -9.54
N SER A 9 38.25 -1.40 -10.57
CA SER A 9 36.94 -0.91 -11.01
C SER A 9 35.89 -1.10 -9.89
N PRO A 10 35.02 -0.11 -9.60
CA PRO A 10 33.94 -0.30 -8.63
C PRO A 10 32.96 -1.36 -9.16
N THR A 11 32.75 -2.40 -8.37
CA THR A 11 31.72 -3.41 -8.64
C THR A 11 30.35 -2.75 -8.68
N PRO A 12 29.52 -2.92 -9.73
CA PRO A 12 28.15 -2.46 -9.69
C PRO A 12 27.41 -3.18 -8.56
N SER A 13 26.79 -2.41 -7.67
CA SER A 13 25.94 -2.93 -6.60
C SER A 13 24.85 -3.83 -7.20
N PRO A 14 24.56 -5.02 -6.62
CA PRO A 14 23.46 -5.84 -7.09
C PRO A 14 22.16 -5.06 -6.90
N THR A 15 21.48 -4.76 -8.01
CA THR A 15 20.11 -4.24 -8.00
C THR A 15 19.22 -5.27 -7.30
N PRO A 16 18.51 -4.93 -6.21
CA PRO A 16 17.51 -5.82 -5.66
C PRO A 16 16.43 -6.04 -6.73
N THR A 17 16.41 -7.24 -7.32
CA THR A 17 15.38 -7.63 -8.27
C THR A 17 14.09 -7.85 -7.46
N PRO A 18 12.98 -7.15 -7.74
CA PRO A 18 11.70 -7.47 -7.12
C PRO A 18 11.26 -8.83 -7.63
N ASN A 19 11.55 -9.89 -6.88
CA ASN A 19 11.02 -11.21 -7.19
C ASN A 19 9.63 -11.34 -6.55
N THR A 20 8.67 -10.60 -7.07
CA THR A 20 7.27 -10.81 -6.69
C THR A 20 6.76 -12.00 -7.51
N LYS A 21 6.91 -13.20 -6.95
CA LYS A 21 6.03 -14.31 -7.30
C LYS A 21 4.61 -13.85 -6.98
N ASN A 22 3.88 -13.47 -8.02
CA ASN A 22 2.45 -13.24 -7.96
C ASN A 22 1.77 -14.57 -7.59
N HIS A 23 1.51 -14.75 -6.30
CA HIS A 23 0.74 -15.82 -5.67
C HIS A 23 0.01 -15.12 -4.52
N CYS A 24 -1.31 -15.00 -4.44
CA CYS A 24 -2.41 -15.60 -5.19
C CYS A 24 -3.61 -14.66 -5.11
N THR A 25 -4.45 -14.68 -6.13
CA THR A 25 -5.85 -14.26 -6.03
C THR A 25 -6.62 -15.38 -5.34
N ASN A 26 -6.93 -15.19 -4.06
CA ASN A 26 -7.90 -16.04 -3.35
C ASN A 26 -9.16 -15.20 -3.15
N ASP A 27 -10.34 -15.72 -3.45
CA ASP A 27 -11.63 -15.07 -3.16
C ASP A 27 -11.80 -14.69 -1.67
N ASN A 28 -11.03 -15.32 -0.78
CA ASN A 28 -10.91 -14.97 0.63
C ASN A 28 -10.40 -13.54 0.92
N ASP A 29 -9.68 -12.91 -0.02
CA ASP A 29 -9.15 -11.56 0.19
C ASP A 29 -10.26 -10.49 0.24
N TYR A 30 -11.37 -10.70 -0.47
CA TYR A 30 -12.51 -9.76 -0.41
C TYR A 30 -13.22 -9.79 0.93
N LEU A 31 -13.51 -10.98 1.46
CA LEU A 31 -14.16 -11.11 2.77
C LEU A 31 -13.28 -10.55 3.89
N LEU A 32 -11.96 -10.67 3.75
CA LEU A 32 -11.01 -10.05 4.68
C LEU A 32 -11.01 -8.52 4.55
N PHE A 33 -11.10 -8.00 3.33
CA PHE A 33 -11.20 -6.57 3.08
C PHE A 33 -12.46 -5.97 3.70
N GLU A 34 -13.64 -6.57 3.45
CA GLU A 34 -14.92 -6.11 4.01
C GLU A 34 -14.91 -6.10 5.55
N ARG A 35 -14.31 -7.12 6.19
CA ARG A 35 -14.15 -7.12 7.65
C ARG A 35 -13.25 -5.97 8.13
N GLN A 36 -12.15 -5.72 7.43
CA GLN A 36 -11.22 -4.65 7.79
C GLN A 36 -11.75 -3.26 7.47
N LEU A 37 -12.66 -3.15 6.49
CA LEU A 37 -13.39 -1.95 6.13
C LEU A 37 -14.31 -1.51 7.27
N GLU A 38 -15.10 -2.43 7.82
CA GLU A 38 -16.00 -2.16 8.95
C GLU A 38 -15.25 -1.60 10.18
N GLU A 39 -14.08 -2.17 10.50
CA GLU A 39 -13.24 -1.67 11.60
C GLU A 39 -12.78 -0.22 11.39
N VAL A 40 -12.39 0.13 10.16
CA VAL A 40 -11.95 1.49 9.83
C VAL A 40 -13.12 2.46 9.85
N ILE A 41 -14.29 2.07 9.33
CA ILE A 41 -15.50 2.90 9.39
C ILE A 41 -15.91 3.12 10.85
N GLN A 42 -15.82 2.11 11.70
CA GLN A 42 -16.20 2.24 13.11
C GLN A 42 -15.29 3.19 13.91
N THR A 43 -14.00 3.20 13.58
CA THR A 43 -13.00 4.07 14.22
C THR A 43 -12.91 5.47 13.61
N THR A 44 -13.60 5.70 12.49
CA THR A 44 -13.68 7.01 11.82
C THR A 44 -14.78 7.89 12.46
N PRO A 45 -14.52 9.21 12.63
CA PRO A 45 -15.53 10.18 13.08
C PRO A 45 -16.81 10.14 12.24
N ASN A 46 -17.97 10.34 12.86
CA ASN A 46 -19.28 10.14 12.22
C ASN A 46 -19.44 10.96 10.94
N GLU A 47 -18.97 12.20 10.93
CA GLU A 47 -19.02 13.11 9.79
C GLU A 47 -18.19 12.64 8.58
N LEU A 48 -17.18 11.79 8.79
CA LEU A 48 -16.31 11.26 7.74
C LEU A 48 -16.68 9.84 7.29
N ARG A 49 -17.59 9.16 7.99
CA ARG A 49 -17.94 7.75 7.69
C ARG A 49 -18.47 7.55 6.28
N GLU A 50 -19.32 8.45 5.80
CA GLU A 50 -19.90 8.34 4.46
C GLU A 50 -18.86 8.65 3.36
N ALA A 51 -17.93 9.59 3.61
CA ALA A 51 -16.81 9.85 2.71
C ALA A 51 -15.86 8.64 2.64
N VAL A 52 -15.57 8.03 3.80
CA VAL A 52 -14.76 6.81 3.88
C VAL A 52 -15.44 5.64 3.15
N LYS A 53 -16.73 5.39 3.37
CA LYS A 53 -17.49 4.37 2.62
C LYS A 53 -17.43 4.62 1.11
N SER A 54 -17.65 5.86 0.68
CA SER A 54 -17.60 6.25 -0.73
C SER A 54 -16.21 6.02 -1.33
N TYR A 55 -15.16 6.36 -0.59
CA TYR A 55 -13.77 6.09 -0.98
C TYR A 55 -13.54 4.59 -1.21
N PHE A 56 -13.95 3.75 -0.26
CA PHE A 56 -13.82 2.30 -0.37
C PHE A 56 -14.64 1.68 -1.51
N ASN A 57 -15.83 2.22 -1.78
CA ASN A 57 -16.67 1.81 -2.90
C ASN A 57 -16.10 2.25 -4.26
N SER A 58 -15.32 3.34 -4.29
CA SER A 58 -14.66 3.83 -5.50
C SER A 58 -13.43 2.99 -5.92
N MET A 59 -12.89 2.19 -5.00
CA MET A 59 -11.69 1.40 -5.24
C MET A 59 -11.94 0.17 -6.11
N ASN A 60 -11.01 -0.09 -7.03
CA ASN A 60 -10.89 -1.37 -7.70
C ASN A 60 -10.17 -2.41 -6.83
N ASP A 61 -10.14 -3.65 -7.29
CA ASP A 61 -9.59 -4.79 -6.54
C ASP A 61 -8.11 -4.66 -6.21
N MET A 62 -7.33 -4.03 -7.09
CA MET A 62 -5.90 -3.83 -6.90
C MET A 62 -5.64 -2.77 -5.83
N GLU A 63 -6.44 -1.71 -5.81
CA GLU A 63 -6.38 -0.66 -4.78
C GLU A 63 -6.76 -1.20 -3.42
N LYS A 64 -7.84 -1.99 -3.34
CA LYS A 64 -8.27 -2.68 -2.11
C LYS A 64 -7.16 -3.56 -1.53
N LYS A 65 -6.51 -4.37 -2.38
CA LYS A 65 -5.37 -5.22 -1.97
C LYS A 65 -4.18 -4.40 -1.50
N THR A 66 -3.84 -3.33 -2.21
CA THR A 66 -2.73 -2.45 -1.84
C THR A 66 -2.97 -1.81 -0.48
N LEU A 67 -4.19 -1.35 -0.23
CA LEU A 67 -4.59 -0.80 1.06
C LEU A 67 -4.52 -1.84 2.18
N LEU A 68 -4.98 -3.07 1.92
CA LEU A 68 -4.89 -4.18 2.87
C LEU A 68 -3.43 -4.51 3.24
N ILE A 69 -2.54 -4.54 2.25
CA ILE A 69 -1.10 -4.74 2.47
C ILE A 69 -0.54 -3.60 3.32
N ALA A 70 -0.86 -2.35 2.99
CA ALA A 70 -0.41 -1.18 3.75
C ALA A 70 -0.91 -1.21 5.20
N LYS A 71 -2.20 -1.51 5.42
CA LYS A 71 -2.79 -1.65 6.75
C LYS A 71 -2.14 -2.77 7.54
N LYS A 72 -1.92 -3.95 6.93
CA LYS A 72 -1.20 -5.06 7.57
C LYS A 72 0.24 -4.71 7.92
N HIS A 73 0.93 -3.95 7.06
CA HIS A 73 2.32 -3.57 7.27
C HIS A 73 2.48 -2.49 8.34
N LEU A 74 1.58 -1.51 8.38
CA LEU A 74 1.65 -0.37 9.30
C LEU A 74 0.92 -0.62 10.62
N GLY A 75 0.00 -1.59 10.67
CA GLY A 75 -0.74 -1.96 11.88
C GLY A 75 -1.44 -0.77 12.52
N THR A 76 -1.17 -0.52 13.80
CA THR A 76 -1.73 0.61 14.57
C THR A 76 -1.31 1.98 14.06
N SER A 77 -0.20 2.06 13.31
CA SER A 77 0.28 3.30 12.71
C SER A 77 -0.45 3.64 11.41
N PHE A 78 -1.28 2.72 10.90
CA PHE A 78 -2.09 2.98 9.72
C PHE A 78 -3.19 4.00 10.05
N ASN A 79 -3.25 5.09 9.28
CA ASN A 79 -4.30 6.08 9.38
C ASN A 79 -4.86 6.38 7.98
N LEU A 80 -6.08 5.92 7.71
CA LEU A 80 -6.73 6.09 6.41
C LEU A 80 -6.91 7.56 6.05
N LEU A 81 -7.35 8.38 7.01
CA LEU A 81 -7.66 9.80 6.80
C LEU A 81 -6.42 10.63 6.44
N LYS A 82 -5.24 10.15 6.81
CA LYS A 82 -3.94 10.77 6.45
C LYS A 82 -3.28 10.14 5.24
N SER A 83 -3.89 9.10 4.65
CA SER A 83 -3.32 8.45 3.48
C SER A 83 -3.44 9.36 2.25
N ASN A 84 -2.40 9.37 1.41
CA ASN A 84 -2.40 10.16 0.17
C ASN A 84 -3.60 9.81 -0.73
N GLY A 85 -4.02 8.54 -0.74
CA GLY A 85 -5.17 8.08 -1.51
C GLY A 85 -6.48 8.74 -1.06
N PHE A 86 -6.77 8.72 0.24
CA PHE A 86 -7.98 9.34 0.78
C PHE A 86 -7.97 10.86 0.64
N VAL A 87 -6.85 11.51 0.96
CA VAL A 87 -6.70 12.97 0.82
C VAL A 87 -6.89 13.42 -0.65
N ASN A 88 -6.41 12.64 -1.61
CA ASN A 88 -6.64 12.94 -3.03
C ASN A 88 -8.07 12.66 -3.47
N PHE A 89 -8.75 11.67 -2.88
CA PHE A 89 -10.17 11.42 -3.13
C PHE A 89 -11.03 12.57 -2.60
N GLU A 90 -10.76 13.06 -1.38
CA GLU A 90 -11.50 14.17 -0.78
C GLU A 90 -11.41 15.46 -1.60
N LYS A 91 -10.27 15.71 -2.26
CA LYS A 91 -10.09 16.86 -3.17
C LYS A 91 -10.92 16.78 -4.46
N GLN A 92 -11.47 15.62 -4.79
CA GLN A 92 -12.28 15.40 -6.00
C GLN A 92 -13.79 15.45 -5.71
N LEU A 93 -14.19 15.55 -4.43
CA LEU A 93 -15.56 15.82 -3.99
C LEU A 93 -15.86 17.33 -4.05
#